data_AF-A0A449AV22-F1
#
_entry.id   AF-A0A449AV22-F1
#
_cell.length_a   1.000
_cell.length_b   1.000
_cell.length_c   1.000
_cell.angle_alpha   90.00
_cell.angle_beta   90.00
_cell.angle_gamma   90.00
#
_symmetry.space_group_name_H-M   'P 1'
#
loop_
_entity.id
_entity.type
_entity.pdbx_description
1 polymer ?
#
loop_
_entity_poly.entity_id
_entity_poly.type
_entity_poly.pdbx_seq_one_letter_code
_entity_poly.pdbx_strand_id
1 'polypeptide(L)'
;MSKKLTQQILFVDFEAITPNFLHKIPKYKNIKDEIVYCFTLGKVINKDKTIFKTYFIDLSNFDVKIYSDNLTKTLEQAIYDFVGPNLTISNQTIQFLGWNAHLENKITSKYLKIQTNSIDDNHISLDNVALKLGYQDVDHFLELDKINLKLSSQTDKKGKIAAYLGYILFAYYNNETKQIDKLNYDDILLIKEMVKNYNEADVKQTIFILKNLPKAQKIIDSLIVKRDKINQLSRELQRGKKMLELIKLDLGKRNRNIFVNKYIENLQSWVYKNQKKQEELDKNSHKYDQNQEFLQKSIKQKELLINFLQKEQNCRTINNVIIKHQKITKEREWKLNFLKDNFQGKTTKKKTNQRKILAK
;
A
#
# COMPACT_ATOMS: atom_id res chain seq x y z
N MET A 1 -13.38 20.33 -44.77
CA MET A 1 -13.21 20.63 -43.32
C MET A 1 -13.03 19.32 -42.58
N SER A 2 -11.82 19.01 -42.09
CA SER A 2 -11.62 17.81 -41.26
C SER A 2 -12.28 18.02 -39.91
N LYS A 3 -13.28 17.19 -39.57
CA LYS A 3 -13.82 17.14 -38.20
C LYS A 3 -12.65 16.82 -37.27
N LYS A 4 -12.32 17.74 -36.36
CA LYS A 4 -11.35 17.51 -35.30
C LYS A 4 -11.83 16.29 -34.51
N LEU A 5 -11.10 15.18 -34.60
CA LEU A 5 -11.41 13.96 -33.87
C LEU A 5 -11.46 14.31 -32.38
N THR A 6 -12.64 14.16 -31.77
CA THR A 6 -12.82 14.45 -30.35
C THR A 6 -12.44 13.18 -29.60
N GLN A 7 -11.32 13.23 -28.89
CA GLN A 7 -10.85 12.15 -28.03
C GLN A 7 -11.93 11.81 -26.99
N GLN A 8 -12.24 10.52 -26.85
CA GLN A 8 -13.23 10.00 -25.91
C GLN A 8 -12.55 9.69 -24.59
N ILE A 9 -13.06 10.28 -23.51
CA ILE A 9 -12.56 10.02 -22.15
C ILE A 9 -13.33 8.85 -21.54
N LEU A 10 -12.61 7.82 -21.13
CA LEU A 10 -13.14 6.65 -20.43
C LEU A 10 -12.47 6.51 -19.07
N PHE A 11 -13.28 6.35 -18.03
CA PHE A 11 -12.83 6.04 -16.69
C PHE A 11 -12.65 4.54 -16.55
N VAL A 12 -11.58 4.10 -15.91
CA VAL A 12 -11.26 2.67 -15.79
C VAL A 12 -10.72 2.33 -14.41
N ASP A 13 -11.10 1.15 -13.93
CA ASP A 13 -10.53 0.50 -12.75
C ASP A 13 -10.44 -1.01 -13.00
N PHE A 14 -9.32 -1.63 -12.69
CA PHE A 14 -9.08 -3.06 -12.87
C PHE A 14 -8.99 -3.80 -11.55
N GLU A 15 -9.60 -4.98 -11.50
CA GLU A 15 -9.36 -5.95 -10.43
C GLU A 15 -8.55 -7.13 -10.93
N ALA A 16 -7.52 -7.47 -10.18
CA ALA A 16 -6.58 -8.52 -10.55
C ALA A 16 -6.25 -9.48 -9.40
N ILE A 17 -5.97 -10.73 -9.78
CA ILE A 17 -5.48 -11.76 -8.89
C ILE A 17 -3.98 -11.58 -8.77
N THR A 18 -3.50 -11.39 -7.53
CA THR A 18 -2.07 -11.28 -7.27
C THR A 18 -1.37 -12.64 -7.40
N PRO A 19 -0.10 -12.69 -7.84
CA PRO A 19 0.66 -13.93 -8.01
C PRO A 19 0.66 -14.84 -6.77
N ASN A 20 0.74 -14.25 -5.57
CA ASN A 20 0.75 -15.00 -4.32
C ASN A 20 -0.50 -15.87 -4.10
N PHE A 21 -1.64 -15.49 -4.67
CA PHE A 21 -2.84 -16.33 -4.63
C PHE A 21 -2.76 -17.46 -5.66
N LEU A 22 -2.33 -17.15 -6.89
CA LEU A 22 -2.17 -18.14 -7.96
C LEU A 22 -1.16 -19.23 -7.58
N HIS A 23 -0.10 -18.89 -6.85
CA HIS A 23 0.94 -19.83 -6.43
C HIS A 23 0.45 -20.91 -5.47
N LYS A 24 -0.74 -20.73 -4.87
CA LYS A 24 -1.40 -21.77 -4.06
C LYS A 24 -1.91 -22.94 -4.90
N ILE A 25 -2.05 -22.74 -6.21
CA ILE A 25 -2.43 -23.78 -7.16
C ILE A 25 -1.14 -24.27 -7.86
N PRO A 26 -0.71 -25.52 -7.66
CA PRO A 26 0.59 -26.01 -8.14
C PRO A 26 0.83 -25.80 -9.65
N LYS A 27 -0.23 -25.92 -10.46
CA LYS A 27 -0.20 -25.70 -11.92
C LYS A 27 0.20 -24.27 -12.30
N TYR A 28 -0.10 -23.29 -11.45
CA TYR A 28 0.05 -21.85 -11.74
C TYR A 28 1.17 -21.18 -10.94
N LYS A 29 2.01 -21.95 -10.23
CA LYS A 29 3.11 -21.44 -9.37
C LYS A 29 4.16 -20.58 -10.06
N ASN A 30 4.28 -20.68 -11.39
CA ASN A 30 5.28 -19.95 -12.17
C ASN A 30 4.76 -18.62 -12.74
N ILE A 31 3.47 -18.32 -12.59
CA ILE A 31 2.89 -17.06 -13.06
C ILE A 31 3.38 -15.91 -12.18
N LYS A 32 4.08 -14.94 -12.77
CA LYS A 32 4.60 -13.76 -12.06
C LYS A 32 3.76 -12.51 -12.26
N ASP A 33 2.93 -12.50 -13.30
CA ASP A 33 2.07 -11.37 -13.63
C ASP A 33 0.76 -11.42 -12.85
N GLU A 34 0.17 -10.24 -12.62
CA GLU A 34 -1.19 -10.11 -12.12
C GLU A 34 -2.18 -10.52 -13.22
N ILE A 35 -3.22 -11.27 -12.84
CA ILE A 35 -4.26 -11.74 -13.78
C ILE A 35 -5.54 -10.95 -13.54
N VAL A 36 -5.87 -10.06 -14.49
CA VAL A 36 -7.12 -9.31 -14.49
C VAL A 36 -8.28 -10.28 -14.65
N TYR A 37 -9.26 -10.18 -13.77
CA TYR A 37 -10.46 -11.02 -13.81
C TYR A 37 -11.73 -10.21 -14.01
N CYS A 38 -11.74 -8.93 -13.63
CA CYS A 38 -12.76 -7.99 -14.04
C CYS A 38 -12.23 -6.55 -14.13
N PHE A 39 -12.99 -5.70 -14.80
CA PHE A 39 -12.73 -4.28 -14.89
C PHE A 39 -14.01 -3.53 -15.17
N THR A 40 -14.06 -2.25 -14.80
CA THR A 40 -15.19 -1.37 -15.09
C THR A 40 -14.75 -0.23 -15.99
N LEU A 41 -15.54 0.04 -17.02
CA LEU A 41 -15.45 1.28 -17.78
C LEU A 41 -16.59 2.21 -17.41
N GLY A 42 -16.30 3.51 -17.34
CA GLY A 42 -17.26 4.57 -17.14
C GLY A 42 -17.12 5.69 -18.17
N LYS A 43 -18.22 6.32 -18.56
CA LYS A 43 -18.22 7.49 -19.45
C LYS A 43 -19.23 8.52 -18.98
N VAL A 44 -18.79 9.76 -18.94
CA VAL A 44 -19.65 10.93 -18.72
C VAL A 44 -20.23 11.34 -20.07
N ILE A 45 -21.54 11.18 -20.26
CA ILE A 45 -22.23 11.55 -21.50
C ILE A 45 -22.52 13.05 -21.51
N ASN A 46 -22.96 13.57 -20.37
CA ASN A 46 -23.14 14.99 -20.11
C ASN A 46 -23.03 15.23 -18.60
N LYS A 47 -23.29 16.45 -18.12
CA LYS A 47 -23.11 16.83 -16.70
C LYS A 47 -23.83 15.87 -15.74
N ASP A 48 -25.00 15.36 -16.11
CA ASP A 48 -25.88 14.60 -15.22
C ASP A 48 -25.88 13.10 -15.54
N LYS A 49 -25.62 12.72 -16.79
CA LYS A 49 -25.67 11.34 -17.25
C LYS A 49 -24.28 10.71 -17.30
N THR A 50 -24.14 9.64 -16.53
CA THR A 50 -22.94 8.79 -16.51
C THR A 50 -23.37 7.37 -16.81
N ILE A 51 -22.64 6.68 -17.67
CA ILE A 51 -22.83 5.25 -17.94
C ILE A 51 -21.61 4.48 -17.44
N PHE A 52 -21.83 3.28 -16.96
CA PHE A 52 -20.78 2.38 -16.48
C PHE A 52 -21.16 0.94 -16.83
N LYS A 53 -20.14 0.11 -17.02
CA LYS A 53 -20.32 -1.31 -17.27
C LYS A 53 -19.08 -2.07 -16.83
N THR A 54 -19.30 -3.10 -16.02
CA THR A 54 -18.27 -4.02 -15.56
C THR A 54 -18.23 -5.24 -16.48
N TYR A 55 -17.02 -5.66 -16.82
CA TYR A 55 -16.73 -6.81 -17.66
C TYR A 55 -15.95 -7.82 -16.84
N PHE A 56 -16.30 -9.10 -16.99
CA PHE A 56 -15.53 -10.20 -16.43
C PHE A 56 -14.76 -10.88 -17.56
N ILE A 57 -13.48 -11.16 -17.31
CA ILE A 57 -12.66 -11.94 -18.23
C ILE A 57 -13.00 -13.41 -18.04
N ASP A 58 -13.18 -14.14 -19.16
CA ASP A 58 -13.30 -15.58 -19.10
C ASP A 58 -11.93 -16.19 -18.76
N LEU A 59 -11.86 -16.80 -17.58
CA LEU A 59 -10.67 -17.45 -17.03
C LEU A 59 -10.82 -18.98 -16.99
N SER A 60 -11.86 -19.53 -17.61
CA SER A 60 -12.01 -20.97 -17.75
C SER A 60 -10.88 -21.55 -18.59
N ASN A 61 -10.41 -22.76 -18.23
CA ASN A 61 -9.31 -23.45 -18.90
C ASN A 61 -8.06 -22.56 -19.10
N PHE A 62 -7.66 -21.86 -18.05
CA PHE A 62 -6.67 -20.79 -18.15
C PHE A 62 -5.34 -21.24 -18.79
N ASP A 63 -4.97 -20.54 -19.85
CA ASP A 63 -3.67 -20.52 -20.51
C ASP A 63 -3.25 -19.06 -20.73
N VAL A 64 -1.97 -18.75 -20.56
CA VAL A 64 -1.47 -17.35 -20.57
C VAL A 64 -1.65 -16.68 -21.94
N LYS A 65 -1.49 -17.44 -23.02
CA LYS A 65 -1.63 -16.91 -24.38
C LYS A 65 -3.10 -16.67 -24.69
N ILE A 66 -3.96 -17.65 -24.42
CA ILE A 66 -5.41 -17.54 -24.59
C ILE A 66 -5.97 -16.39 -23.76
N TYR A 67 -5.55 -16.27 -22.50
CA TYR A 67 -5.93 -15.17 -21.62
C TYR A 67 -5.54 -13.81 -22.20
N SER A 68 -4.34 -13.67 -22.76
CA SER A 68 -3.87 -12.41 -23.34
C SER A 68 -4.72 -11.99 -24.55
N ASP A 69 -5.08 -12.94 -25.40
CA ASP A 69 -5.95 -12.69 -26.56
C ASP A 69 -7.38 -12.35 -26.11
N ASN A 70 -7.93 -13.08 -25.13
CA ASN A 70 -9.26 -12.86 -24.59
C ASN A 70 -9.37 -11.50 -23.88
N LEU A 71 -8.38 -11.12 -23.09
CA LEU A 71 -8.32 -9.81 -22.43
C LEU A 71 -8.29 -8.70 -23.47
N THR A 72 -7.47 -8.81 -24.51
CA THR A 72 -7.40 -7.81 -25.59
C THR A 72 -8.75 -7.63 -26.27
N LYS A 73 -9.38 -8.73 -26.70
CA LYS A 73 -10.71 -8.70 -27.33
C LYS A 73 -11.78 -8.12 -26.41
N THR A 74 -11.76 -8.49 -25.12
CA THR A 74 -12.73 -7.99 -24.15
C THR A 74 -12.56 -6.49 -23.91
N LEU A 75 -11.32 -6.00 -23.84
CA LEU A 75 -11.02 -4.57 -23.73
C LEU A 75 -11.50 -3.79 -24.95
N GLU A 76 -11.22 -4.27 -26.16
CA GLU A 76 -11.67 -3.63 -27.41
C GLU A 76 -13.19 -3.58 -27.48
N GLN A 77 -13.87 -4.71 -27.22
CA GLN A 77 -15.32 -4.77 -27.18
C GLN A 77 -15.90 -3.82 -26.12
N ALA A 78 -15.28 -3.78 -24.94
CA ALA A 78 -15.71 -2.88 -23.87
C ALA A 78 -15.57 -1.41 -24.28
N ILE A 79 -14.54 -1.02 -25.04
CA ILE A 79 -14.43 0.34 -25.57
C ILE A 79 -15.56 0.60 -26.59
N TYR A 80 -15.78 -0.32 -27.53
CA TYR A 80 -16.81 -0.18 -28.57
C TYR A 80 -18.22 -0.06 -28.00
N ASP A 81 -18.53 -0.72 -26.89
CA ASP A 81 -19.81 -0.56 -26.19
C ASP A 81 -20.07 0.90 -25.75
N PHE A 82 -19.04 1.72 -25.56
CA PHE A 82 -19.14 3.11 -25.10
C PHE A 82 -18.93 4.16 -26.20
N VAL A 83 -18.23 3.81 -27.28
CA VAL A 83 -17.82 4.77 -28.33
C VAL A 83 -18.27 4.39 -29.73
N GLY A 84 -18.81 3.17 -29.90
CA GLY A 84 -19.22 2.59 -31.18
C GLY A 84 -18.07 1.90 -31.94
N PRO A 85 -18.38 0.90 -32.78
CA PRO A 85 -17.38 0.05 -33.45
C PRO A 85 -16.57 0.77 -34.55
N ASN A 86 -17.03 1.94 -35.01
CA ASN A 86 -16.40 2.66 -36.12
C ASN A 86 -15.18 3.50 -35.69
N LEU A 87 -14.90 3.59 -34.39
CA LEU A 87 -13.78 4.36 -33.87
C LEU A 87 -12.51 3.50 -33.84
N THR A 88 -11.45 3.90 -34.54
CA THR A 88 -10.14 3.26 -34.36
C THR A 88 -9.64 3.51 -32.94
N ILE A 89 -9.29 2.46 -32.19
CA ILE A 89 -8.79 2.55 -30.81
C ILE A 89 -7.31 2.96 -30.83
N SER A 90 -6.99 4.18 -30.36
CA SER A 90 -5.62 4.67 -30.23
C SER A 90 -5.52 5.76 -29.15
N ASN A 91 -4.28 6.17 -28.80
CA ASN A 91 -4.05 7.31 -27.89
C ASN A 91 -4.62 8.64 -28.42
N GLN A 92 -4.95 8.75 -29.71
CA GLN A 92 -5.54 9.97 -30.29
C GLN A 92 -7.06 10.00 -30.14
N THR A 93 -7.70 8.82 -30.03
CA THR A 93 -9.15 8.68 -30.05
C THR A 93 -9.72 8.31 -28.69
N ILE A 94 -8.94 7.66 -27.83
CA ILE A 94 -9.31 7.28 -26.46
C ILE A 94 -8.33 7.89 -25.47
N GLN A 95 -8.84 8.33 -24.34
CA GLN A 95 -8.08 8.69 -23.15
C GLN A 95 -8.63 7.91 -21.97
N PHE A 96 -7.79 7.08 -21.33
CA PHE A 96 -8.17 6.42 -20.08
C PHE A 96 -7.80 7.29 -18.88
N LEU A 97 -8.69 7.34 -17.89
CA LEU A 97 -8.48 7.98 -16.59
C LEU A 97 -8.74 6.97 -15.46
N GLY A 98 -7.78 6.86 -14.54
CA GLY A 98 -7.90 6.06 -13.31
C GLY A 98 -7.48 6.88 -12.09
N TRP A 99 -7.85 6.46 -10.88
CA TRP A 99 -7.52 7.22 -9.67
C TRP A 99 -6.03 7.16 -9.29
N ASN A 100 -5.46 5.96 -9.20
CA ASN A 100 -4.03 5.68 -9.02
C ASN A 100 -3.62 4.65 -10.08
N ALA A 101 -3.52 5.10 -11.33
CA ALA A 101 -3.62 4.28 -12.55
C ALA A 101 -2.45 3.31 -12.84
N HIS A 102 -1.75 2.78 -11.84
CA HIS A 102 -0.57 1.93 -12.05
C HIS A 102 -0.93 0.60 -12.74
N LEU A 103 -1.94 -0.11 -12.22
CA LEU A 103 -2.40 -1.37 -12.82
C LEU A 103 -3.07 -1.09 -14.17
N GLU A 104 -3.94 -0.09 -14.21
CA GLU A 104 -4.66 0.35 -15.41
C GLU A 104 -3.68 0.64 -16.54
N ASN A 105 -2.67 1.48 -16.28
CA ASN A 105 -1.67 1.84 -17.28
C ASN A 105 -0.83 0.63 -17.71
N LYS A 106 -0.46 -0.28 -16.78
CA LYS A 106 0.24 -1.52 -17.12
C LYS A 106 -0.59 -2.39 -18.09
N ILE A 107 -1.90 -2.51 -17.85
CA ILE A 107 -2.79 -3.32 -18.68
C ILE A 107 -3.06 -2.63 -20.03
N THR A 108 -3.52 -1.38 -20.02
CA THR A 108 -3.88 -0.67 -21.26
C THR A 108 -2.68 -0.46 -22.17
N SER A 109 -1.49 -0.19 -21.62
CA SER A 109 -0.28 -0.02 -22.44
C SER A 109 0.18 -1.34 -23.06
N LYS A 110 0.06 -2.46 -22.33
CA LYS A 110 0.45 -3.78 -22.82
C LYS A 110 -0.50 -4.31 -23.90
N TYR A 111 -1.81 -4.24 -23.66
CA TYR A 111 -2.81 -4.91 -24.50
C TYR A 111 -3.43 -3.99 -25.56
N LEU A 112 -3.54 -2.69 -25.30
CA LEU A 112 -4.13 -1.72 -26.24
C LEU A 112 -3.11 -0.72 -26.81
N LYS A 113 -1.88 -0.68 -26.27
CA LYS A 113 -0.87 0.35 -26.59
C LYS A 113 -1.34 1.77 -26.26
N ILE A 114 -2.22 1.91 -25.26
CA ILE A 114 -2.79 3.18 -24.81
C ILE A 114 -2.39 3.44 -23.35
N GLN A 115 -1.97 4.65 -23.03
CA GLN A 115 -1.64 5.03 -21.65
C GLN A 115 -2.90 5.35 -20.85
N THR A 116 -2.89 5.05 -19.55
CA THR A 116 -3.93 5.51 -18.61
C THR A 116 -3.36 6.60 -17.73
N ASN A 117 -4.02 7.76 -17.71
CA ASN A 117 -3.59 8.89 -16.89
C ASN A 117 -4.14 8.73 -15.48
N SER A 118 -3.30 8.99 -14.49
CA SER A 118 -3.72 9.06 -13.10
C SER A 118 -4.39 10.40 -12.81
N ILE A 119 -5.44 10.40 -12.01
CA ILE A 119 -6.08 11.61 -11.48
C ILE A 119 -5.35 12.08 -10.22
N ASP A 120 -4.83 11.15 -9.42
CA ASP A 120 -3.92 11.44 -8.31
C ASP A 120 -2.65 10.59 -8.43
N ASP A 121 -1.49 11.26 -8.50
CA ASP A 121 -0.18 10.59 -8.42
C ASP A 121 0.38 10.59 -6.99
N ASN A 122 -0.33 11.21 -6.05
CA ASN A 122 0.13 11.34 -4.68
C ASN A 122 -0.21 10.12 -3.84
N HIS A 123 -0.68 8.99 -4.38
CA HIS A 123 -1.04 7.79 -3.62
C HIS A 123 -2.01 8.08 -2.45
N ILE A 124 -2.88 9.07 -2.61
CA ILE A 124 -3.97 9.30 -1.66
C ILE A 124 -5.08 8.30 -1.99
N SER A 125 -5.69 7.71 -0.97
CA SER A 125 -6.77 6.73 -1.17
C SER A 125 -8.02 7.41 -1.73
N LEU A 126 -8.64 6.77 -2.73
CA LEU A 126 -9.87 7.20 -3.38
C LEU A 126 -10.99 7.43 -2.36
N ASP A 127 -11.28 6.39 -1.57
CA ASP A 127 -12.27 6.40 -0.49
C ASP A 127 -12.08 7.61 0.44
N ASN A 128 -10.85 7.89 0.87
CA ASN A 128 -10.59 8.99 1.79
C ASN A 128 -10.98 10.36 1.22
N VAL A 129 -10.77 10.57 -0.09
CA VAL A 129 -11.15 11.83 -0.76
C VAL A 129 -12.66 11.86 -0.98
N ALA A 130 -13.23 10.77 -1.50
CA ALA A 130 -14.66 10.66 -1.77
C ALA A 130 -15.51 10.86 -0.51
N LEU A 131 -15.17 10.17 0.59
CA LEU A 131 -15.86 10.30 1.89
C LEU A 131 -15.80 11.73 2.43
N LYS A 132 -14.66 12.41 2.31
CA LYS A 132 -14.52 13.80 2.75
C LYS A 132 -15.27 14.81 1.87
N LEU A 133 -15.56 14.44 0.62
CA LEU A 133 -16.46 15.19 -0.26
C LEU A 133 -17.95 14.87 -0.01
N GLY A 134 -18.26 13.93 0.87
CA GLY A 134 -19.63 13.52 1.20
C GLY A 134 -20.17 12.39 0.32
N TYR A 135 -19.32 11.66 -0.40
CA TYR A 135 -19.72 10.39 -1.00
C TYR A 135 -20.04 9.38 0.11
N GLN A 136 -21.09 8.60 -0.05
CA GLN A 136 -21.49 7.63 0.97
C GLN A 136 -20.56 6.41 0.96
N ASP A 137 -20.07 6.00 2.14
CA ASP A 137 -19.37 4.73 2.27
C ASP A 137 -20.38 3.59 2.11
N VAL A 138 -20.11 2.69 1.18
CA VAL A 138 -20.83 1.44 1.06
C VAL A 138 -19.81 0.33 1.20
N ASP A 139 -20.05 -0.56 2.15
CA ASP A 139 -19.28 -1.78 2.25
C ASP A 139 -19.88 -2.81 1.27
N HIS A 140 -19.23 -2.95 0.12
CA HIS A 140 -19.65 -3.84 -0.97
C HIS A 140 -19.44 -5.32 -0.65
N PHE A 141 -18.83 -5.63 0.50
CA PHE A 141 -18.48 -6.99 0.92
C PHE A 141 -19.27 -7.44 2.17
N LEU A 142 -20.30 -6.71 2.58
CA LEU A 142 -21.14 -7.04 3.75
C LEU A 142 -21.75 -8.45 3.66
N GLU A 143 -22.01 -8.93 2.45
CA GLU A 143 -22.63 -10.24 2.24
C GLU A 143 -21.64 -11.40 2.31
N LEU A 144 -20.34 -11.14 2.53
CA LEU A 144 -19.34 -12.21 2.64
C LEU A 144 -19.64 -13.18 3.78
N ASP A 145 -20.25 -12.73 4.88
CA ASP A 145 -20.62 -13.59 6.00
C ASP A 145 -21.69 -14.63 5.62
N LYS A 146 -22.44 -14.40 4.53
CA LYS A 146 -23.40 -15.37 3.98
C LYS A 146 -22.69 -16.52 3.25
N ILE A 147 -21.44 -16.32 2.85
CA ILE A 147 -20.63 -17.30 2.14
C ILE A 147 -19.69 -17.96 3.15
N ASN A 148 -19.61 -19.30 3.14
CA ASN A 148 -18.72 -20.04 4.04
C ASN A 148 -17.25 -19.98 3.60
N LEU A 149 -16.69 -18.76 3.50
CA LEU A 149 -15.30 -18.50 3.17
C LEU A 149 -14.46 -18.33 4.45
N LYS A 150 -13.37 -19.10 4.54
CA LYS A 150 -12.35 -18.86 5.57
C LYS A 150 -11.49 -17.65 5.16
N LEU A 151 -11.99 -16.45 5.41
CA LEU A 151 -11.16 -15.25 5.33
C LEU A 151 -10.12 -15.29 6.45
N SER A 152 -8.84 -15.16 6.11
CA SER A 152 -7.83 -14.98 7.15
C SER A 152 -8.06 -13.64 7.84
N SER A 153 -7.88 -13.59 9.16
CA SER A 153 -8.01 -12.40 10.02
C SER A 153 -7.08 -11.23 9.67
N GLN A 154 -6.36 -11.30 8.54
CA GLN A 154 -5.43 -10.29 8.04
C GLN A 154 -5.96 -9.52 6.81
N THR A 155 -7.25 -9.68 6.48
CA THR A 155 -7.87 -9.13 5.26
C THR A 155 -8.58 -7.78 5.47
N ASP A 156 -8.02 -6.88 6.30
CA ASP A 156 -8.63 -5.57 6.61
C ASP A 156 -8.68 -4.56 5.45
N LYS A 157 -8.31 -4.94 4.22
CA LYS A 157 -8.30 -4.02 3.05
C LYS A 157 -9.23 -4.56 1.97
N LYS A 158 -10.23 -3.75 1.56
CA LYS A 158 -11.21 -4.05 0.49
C LYS A 158 -10.54 -4.60 -0.79
N GLY A 159 -9.45 -3.98 -1.28
CA GLY A 159 -8.71 -4.51 -2.44
C GLY A 159 -8.03 -5.89 -2.23
N LYS A 160 -7.64 -6.26 -1.00
CA LYS A 160 -7.14 -7.62 -0.73
C LYS A 160 -8.27 -8.64 -0.75
N ILE A 161 -9.45 -8.25 -0.28
CA ILE A 161 -10.66 -9.07 -0.35
C ILE A 161 -11.03 -9.29 -1.82
N ALA A 162 -11.09 -8.22 -2.63
CA ALA A 162 -11.35 -8.33 -4.06
C ALA A 162 -10.35 -9.27 -4.76
N ALA A 163 -9.04 -9.11 -4.55
CA ALA A 163 -8.04 -10.01 -5.11
C ALA A 163 -8.20 -11.48 -4.66
N TYR A 164 -8.63 -11.72 -3.42
CA TYR A 164 -8.92 -13.07 -2.92
C TYR A 164 -10.18 -13.65 -3.56
N LEU A 165 -11.23 -12.84 -3.71
CA LEU A 165 -12.45 -13.25 -4.40
C LEU A 165 -12.18 -13.57 -5.88
N GLY A 166 -11.35 -12.79 -6.56
CA GLY A 166 -10.85 -13.12 -7.89
C GLY A 166 -10.14 -14.47 -7.94
N TYR A 167 -9.33 -14.78 -6.93
CA TYR A 167 -8.71 -16.10 -6.80
C TYR A 167 -9.74 -17.24 -6.62
N ILE A 168 -10.78 -17.02 -5.81
CA ILE A 168 -11.87 -17.99 -5.63
C ILE A 168 -12.60 -18.23 -6.95
N LEU A 169 -12.94 -17.17 -7.69
CA LEU A 169 -13.55 -17.28 -9.02
C LEU A 169 -12.66 -18.06 -10.00
N PHE A 170 -11.36 -17.75 -10.01
CA PHE A 170 -10.38 -18.44 -10.84
C PHE A 170 -10.28 -19.94 -10.52
N ALA A 171 -10.21 -20.30 -9.23
CA ALA A 171 -10.15 -21.69 -8.79
C ALA A 171 -11.43 -22.44 -9.20
N TYR A 172 -12.59 -21.80 -9.07
CA TYR A 172 -13.88 -22.37 -9.47
C TYR A 172 -13.93 -22.66 -10.97
N TYR A 173 -13.58 -21.69 -11.81
CA TYR A 173 -13.60 -21.86 -13.27
C TYR A 173 -12.57 -22.86 -13.81
N ASN A 174 -11.56 -23.23 -13.02
CA ASN A 174 -10.53 -24.18 -13.41
C ASN A 174 -10.64 -25.53 -12.67
N ASN A 175 -11.78 -25.79 -11.99
CA ASN A 175 -12.04 -27.03 -11.25
C ASN A 175 -10.96 -27.36 -10.19
N GLU A 176 -10.37 -26.34 -9.57
CA GLU A 176 -9.35 -26.47 -8.52
C GLU A 176 -10.04 -26.60 -7.14
N THR A 177 -10.84 -27.66 -7.01
CA THR A 177 -11.82 -27.87 -5.93
C THR A 177 -11.22 -27.87 -4.53
N LYS A 178 -10.01 -28.41 -4.35
CA LYS A 178 -9.29 -28.47 -3.07
C LYS A 178 -9.15 -27.13 -2.34
N GLN A 179 -9.34 -26.00 -3.04
CA GLN A 179 -9.20 -24.65 -2.49
C GLN A 179 -10.55 -23.98 -2.18
N ILE A 180 -11.67 -24.57 -2.61
CA ILE A 180 -13.02 -23.96 -2.64
C ILE A 180 -14.15 -24.95 -2.31
N ASP A 181 -13.83 -26.12 -1.73
CA ASP A 181 -14.68 -27.34 -1.58
C ASP A 181 -16.09 -27.17 -0.93
N LYS A 182 -16.56 -25.95 -0.69
CA LYS A 182 -17.85 -25.64 -0.07
C LYS A 182 -18.70 -24.60 -0.80
N LEU A 183 -18.25 -24.09 -1.94
CA LEU A 183 -18.98 -23.05 -2.68
C LEU A 183 -19.89 -23.67 -3.75
N ASN A 184 -21.15 -23.27 -3.75
CA ASN A 184 -22.09 -23.60 -4.81
C ASN A 184 -22.13 -22.50 -5.89
N TYR A 185 -22.94 -22.69 -6.94
CA TYR A 185 -23.06 -21.72 -8.02
C TYR A 185 -23.63 -20.35 -7.56
N ASP A 186 -24.58 -20.36 -6.62
CA ASP A 186 -25.18 -19.13 -6.09
C ASP A 186 -24.16 -18.31 -5.30
N ASP A 187 -23.27 -18.95 -4.54
CA ASP A 187 -22.14 -18.31 -3.88
C ASP A 187 -21.23 -17.62 -4.91
N ILE A 188 -20.96 -18.26 -6.03
CA ILE A 188 -20.16 -17.69 -7.12
C ILE A 188 -20.84 -16.48 -7.75
N LEU A 189 -22.15 -16.54 -7.97
CA LEU A 189 -22.92 -15.40 -8.46
C LEU A 189 -22.86 -14.22 -7.49
N LEU A 190 -23.01 -14.48 -6.18
CA LEU A 190 -22.91 -13.46 -5.15
C LEU A 190 -21.52 -12.83 -5.09
N ILE A 191 -20.45 -13.64 -5.21
CA ILE A 191 -19.07 -13.13 -5.29
C ILE A 191 -18.91 -12.20 -6.50
N LYS A 192 -19.40 -12.60 -7.68
CA LYS A 192 -19.32 -11.75 -8.88
C LYS A 192 -20.07 -10.44 -8.68
N GLU A 193 -21.24 -10.47 -8.05
CA GLU A 193 -22.02 -9.26 -7.77
C GLU A 193 -21.29 -8.32 -6.80
N MET A 194 -20.72 -8.84 -5.71
CA MET A 194 -19.96 -8.03 -4.74
C MET A 194 -18.75 -7.36 -5.40
N VAL A 195 -17.94 -8.11 -6.15
CA VAL A 195 -16.77 -7.54 -6.84
C VAL A 195 -17.20 -6.54 -7.90
N LYS A 196 -18.25 -6.84 -8.67
CA LYS A 196 -18.80 -5.90 -9.66
C LYS A 196 -19.15 -4.57 -9.00
N ASN A 197 -19.93 -4.63 -7.92
CA ASN A 197 -20.39 -3.42 -7.22
C ASN A 197 -19.22 -2.63 -6.63
N TYR A 198 -18.20 -3.32 -6.10
CA TYR A 198 -16.98 -2.71 -5.57
C TYR A 198 -16.18 -1.97 -6.66
N ASN A 199 -15.82 -2.66 -7.76
CA ASN A 199 -15.03 -2.08 -8.84
C ASN A 199 -15.81 -0.97 -9.60
N GLU A 200 -17.13 -1.11 -9.73
CA GLU A 200 -17.99 -0.06 -10.29
C GLU A 200 -18.06 1.18 -9.38
N ALA A 201 -18.04 0.98 -8.06
CA ALA A 201 -18.00 2.09 -7.11
C ALA A 201 -16.71 2.91 -7.22
N ASP A 202 -15.56 2.29 -7.45
CA ASP A 202 -14.29 3.01 -7.62
C ASP A 202 -14.32 3.93 -8.86
N VAL A 203 -14.89 3.46 -9.98
CA VAL A 203 -15.12 4.32 -11.16
C VAL A 203 -16.12 5.45 -10.86
N LYS A 204 -17.22 5.17 -10.15
CA LYS A 204 -18.20 6.20 -9.77
C LYS A 204 -17.61 7.26 -8.86
N GLN A 205 -16.85 6.85 -7.85
CA GLN A 205 -16.16 7.75 -6.91
C GLN A 205 -15.17 8.65 -7.66
N THR A 206 -14.42 8.07 -8.60
CA THR A 206 -13.46 8.80 -9.43
C THR A 206 -14.15 9.90 -10.25
N ILE A 207 -15.26 9.57 -10.91
CA ILE A 207 -16.06 10.55 -11.66
C ILE A 207 -16.65 11.62 -10.72
N PHE A 208 -17.15 11.22 -9.55
CA PHE A 208 -17.70 12.14 -8.56
C PHE A 208 -16.65 13.14 -8.06
N ILE A 209 -15.43 12.70 -7.80
CA ILE A 209 -14.31 13.55 -7.40
C ILE A 209 -13.98 14.55 -8.51
N LEU A 210 -13.89 14.11 -9.76
CA LEU A 210 -13.60 15.00 -10.88
C LEU A 210 -14.67 16.07 -11.10
N LYS A 211 -15.95 15.72 -10.93
CA LYS A 211 -17.05 16.71 -10.95
C LYS A 211 -16.90 17.77 -9.84
N ASN A 212 -16.14 17.48 -8.79
CA ASN A 212 -15.91 18.35 -7.62
C ASN A 212 -14.42 18.73 -7.44
N LEU A 213 -13.63 18.74 -8.53
CA LEU A 213 -12.16 18.81 -8.48
C LEU A 213 -11.60 19.95 -7.60
N PRO A 214 -12.12 21.20 -7.62
CA PRO A 214 -11.58 22.26 -6.76
C PRO A 214 -11.70 21.98 -5.26
N LYS A 215 -12.77 21.30 -4.83
CA LYS A 215 -12.94 20.88 -3.43
C LYS A 215 -12.08 19.66 -3.13
N ALA A 216 -12.01 18.72 -4.08
CA ALA A 216 -11.18 17.53 -3.97
C ALA A 216 -9.71 17.88 -3.77
N GLN A 217 -9.17 18.82 -4.56
CA GLN A 217 -7.77 19.24 -4.48
C GLN A 217 -7.41 19.76 -3.09
N LYS A 218 -8.27 20.59 -2.47
CA LYS A 218 -8.06 21.07 -1.09
C LYS A 218 -8.00 19.92 -0.08
N ILE A 219 -8.80 18.87 -0.29
CA ILE A 219 -8.78 17.67 0.56
C ILE A 219 -7.49 16.88 0.33
N ILE A 220 -7.09 16.67 -0.93
CA ILE A 220 -5.86 15.98 -1.33
C ILE A 220 -4.66 16.68 -0.69
N ASP A 221 -4.53 18.00 -0.85
CA ASP A 221 -3.43 18.79 -0.28
C ASP A 221 -3.37 18.65 1.25
N SER A 222 -4.53 18.70 1.92
CA SER A 222 -4.60 18.48 3.38
C SER A 222 -4.17 17.07 3.78
N LEU A 223 -4.54 16.05 3.01
CA LEU A 223 -4.14 14.67 3.24
C LEU A 223 -2.64 14.47 3.00
N ILE A 224 -2.06 15.09 1.98
CA ILE A 224 -0.61 15.07 1.71
C ILE A 224 0.15 15.60 2.93
N VAL A 225 -0.22 16.79 3.43
CA VAL A 225 0.40 17.38 4.62
C VAL A 225 0.30 16.47 5.85
N LYS A 226 -0.84 15.81 6.05
CA LYS A 226 -1.01 14.86 7.17
C LYS A 226 -0.13 13.63 7.00
N ARG A 227 -0.05 13.07 5.79
CA ARG A 227 0.80 11.92 5.46
C ARG A 227 2.28 12.25 5.70
N ASP A 228 2.73 13.43 5.31
CA ASP A 228 4.12 13.84 5.51
C ASP A 228 4.47 13.96 6.99
N LYS A 229 3.55 14.49 7.81
CA LYS A 229 3.67 14.50 9.27
C LYS A 229 3.72 13.09 9.86
N ILE A 230 2.88 12.17 9.36
CA ILE A 230 2.90 10.75 9.77
C ILE A 230 4.26 10.12 9.42
N ASN A 231 4.76 10.35 8.21
CA ASN A 231 6.06 9.82 7.75
C ASN A 231 7.23 10.41 8.53
N GLN A 232 7.20 11.70 8.85
CA GLN A 232 8.18 12.33 9.72
C GLN A 232 8.18 11.70 11.12
N LEU A 233 7.02 11.64 11.77
CA LEU A 233 6.90 11.08 13.12
C LEU A 233 7.27 9.60 13.16
N SER A 234 6.93 8.83 12.13
CA SER A 234 7.31 7.42 12.02
C SER A 234 8.84 7.26 11.95
N ARG A 235 9.52 8.08 11.14
CA ARG A 235 11.00 8.09 11.06
C ARG A 235 11.64 8.49 12.39
N GLU A 236 11.11 9.52 13.05
CA GLU A 236 11.59 9.94 14.38
C GLU A 236 11.39 8.85 15.44
N LEU A 237 10.22 8.19 15.44
CA LEU A 237 9.91 7.09 16.35
C LEU A 237 10.87 5.90 16.14
N GLN A 238 11.11 5.51 14.89
CA GLN A 238 12.03 4.43 14.56
C GLN A 238 13.47 4.76 14.97
N ARG A 239 13.93 6.00 14.75
CA ARG A 239 15.24 6.47 15.23
C ARG A 239 15.32 6.37 16.76
N GLY A 240 14.30 6.83 17.48
CA GLY A 240 14.25 6.73 18.95
C GLY A 240 14.28 5.28 19.45
N LYS A 241 13.45 4.40 18.87
CA LYS A 241 13.42 2.97 19.21
C LYS A 241 14.79 2.31 18.97
N LYS A 242 15.42 2.57 17.82
CA LYS A 242 16.75 2.05 17.49
C LYS A 242 17.82 2.53 18.46
N MET A 243 17.81 3.80 18.86
CA MET A 243 18.81 4.31 19.82
C MET A 243 18.63 3.68 21.21
N LEU A 244 17.39 3.54 21.69
CA LEU A 244 17.10 2.83 22.93
C LEU A 244 17.53 1.36 22.87
N GLU A 245 17.36 0.71 21.73
CA GLU A 245 17.83 -0.67 21.49
C GLU A 245 19.35 -0.76 21.53
N LEU A 246 20.07 0.14 20.86
CA LEU A 246 21.54 0.19 20.90
C LEU A 246 22.07 0.39 22.33
N ILE A 247 21.47 1.29 23.11
CA ILE A 247 21.83 1.47 24.54
C ILE A 247 21.61 0.18 25.33
N LYS A 248 20.48 -0.51 25.10
CA LYS A 248 20.17 -1.77 25.80
C LYS A 248 21.11 -2.90 25.40
N LEU A 249 21.47 -3.00 24.12
CA LEU A 249 22.40 -4.01 23.61
C LEU A 249 23.81 -3.80 24.17
N ASP A 250 24.29 -2.56 24.19
CA ASP A 250 25.65 -2.25 24.64
C ASP A 250 25.80 -2.34 26.18
N LEU A 251 24.83 -1.82 26.95
CA LEU A 251 24.83 -1.94 28.41
C LEU A 251 24.41 -3.32 28.91
N GLY A 252 23.60 -4.06 28.15
CA GLY A 252 22.99 -5.32 28.61
C GLY A 252 22.23 -5.15 29.93
N LYS A 253 22.54 -6.01 30.91
CA LYS A 253 22.03 -5.93 32.31
C LYS A 253 22.90 -5.06 33.24
N ARG A 254 23.96 -4.41 32.73
CA ARG A 254 24.94 -3.66 33.55
C ARG A 254 24.35 -2.37 34.14
N ASN A 255 25.11 -1.75 35.05
CA ASN A 255 24.70 -0.61 35.87
C ASN A 255 24.30 0.62 35.02
N ARG A 256 22.99 0.79 34.79
CA ARG A 256 22.41 1.90 34.01
C ARG A 256 22.63 3.29 34.64
N ASN A 257 23.09 3.34 35.89
CA ASN A 257 23.38 4.56 36.62
C ASN A 257 24.78 5.16 36.31
N ILE A 258 25.46 4.69 35.26
CA ILE A 258 26.69 5.31 34.77
C ILE A 258 26.42 6.75 34.29
N PHE A 259 27.33 7.66 34.62
CA PHE A 259 27.32 9.03 34.12
C PHE A 259 27.48 9.06 32.60
N VAL A 260 26.77 9.97 31.93
CA VAL A 260 26.79 10.04 30.46
C VAL A 260 28.20 10.26 29.92
N ASN A 261 28.96 11.19 30.49
CA ASN A 261 30.34 11.48 30.05
C ASN A 261 31.26 10.26 30.22
N LYS A 262 31.22 9.61 31.38
CA LYS A 262 32.00 8.38 31.64
C LYS A 262 31.66 7.27 30.66
N TYR A 263 30.39 7.15 30.26
CA TYR A 263 29.98 6.16 29.27
C TYR A 263 30.43 6.53 27.85
N ILE A 264 30.35 7.80 27.47
CA ILE A 264 30.90 8.31 26.21
C ILE A 264 32.41 8.01 26.11
N GLU A 265 33.17 8.31 27.17
CA GLU A 265 34.61 8.03 27.23
C GLU A 265 34.91 6.53 27.01
N ASN A 266 34.20 5.65 27.70
CA ASN A 266 34.34 4.21 27.53
C ASN A 266 34.06 3.76 26.08
N LEU A 267 33.03 4.33 25.45
CA LEU A 267 32.70 4.05 24.06
C LEU A 267 33.77 4.56 23.10
N GLN A 268 34.30 5.77 23.33
CA GLN A 268 35.37 6.36 22.53
C GLN A 268 36.66 5.51 22.61
N SER A 269 37.05 5.08 23.80
CA SER A 269 38.19 4.17 23.98
C SER A 269 37.98 2.84 23.24
N TRP A 270 36.77 2.29 23.29
CA TRP A 270 36.44 1.06 22.56
C TRP A 270 36.53 1.27 21.05
N VAL A 271 35.96 2.36 20.52
CA VAL A 271 35.97 2.69 19.08
C VAL A 271 37.41 2.83 18.60
N TYR A 272 38.23 3.61 19.30
CA TYR A 272 39.64 3.80 18.96
C TYR A 272 40.41 2.46 18.88
N LYS A 273 40.24 1.59 19.89
CA LYS A 273 40.89 0.27 19.90
C LYS A 273 40.48 -0.61 18.72
N ASN A 274 39.20 -0.58 18.34
CA ASN A 274 38.69 -1.44 17.28
C ASN A 274 38.90 -0.87 15.87
N GLN A 275 39.01 0.45 15.72
CA GLN A 275 39.45 1.08 14.47
C GLN A 275 40.89 0.67 14.14
N LYS A 276 41.82 0.71 15.11
CA LYS A 276 43.18 0.19 14.90
C LYS A 276 43.21 -1.28 14.49
N LYS A 277 42.40 -2.11 15.15
CA LYS A 277 42.26 -3.53 14.80
C LYS A 277 41.72 -3.71 13.37
N GLN A 278 40.78 -2.86 12.94
CA GLN A 278 40.25 -2.88 11.58
C GLN A 278 41.35 -2.51 10.56
N GLU A 279 42.11 -1.45 10.81
CA GLU A 279 43.22 -1.03 9.95
C GLU A 279 44.29 -2.12 9.80
N GLU A 280 44.60 -2.85 10.87
CA GLU A 280 45.52 -4.00 10.83
C GLU A 280 44.96 -5.16 9.99
N LEU A 281 43.66 -5.45 10.12
CA LEU A 281 43.00 -6.48 9.31
C LEU A 281 42.93 -6.10 7.83
N ASP A 282 42.73 -4.82 7.52
CA ASP A 282 42.68 -4.31 6.14
C ASP A 282 44.06 -4.34 5.46
N LYS A 283 45.15 -4.20 6.23
CA LYS A 283 46.54 -4.33 5.73
C LYS A 283 46.94 -5.78 5.47
N ASN A 284 46.41 -6.73 6.24
CA ASN A 284 46.84 -8.13 6.22
C ASN A 284 45.95 -9.06 5.38
N SER A 285 44.88 -8.57 4.76
CA SER A 285 43.92 -9.40 4.00
C SER A 285 43.69 -8.90 2.57
N HIS A 286 43.80 -9.80 1.59
CA HIS A 286 43.32 -9.61 0.20
C HIS A 286 41.89 -10.15 -0.03
N LYS A 287 41.21 -10.68 1.00
CA LYS A 287 39.86 -11.24 0.91
C LYS A 287 38.94 -10.65 1.97
N TYR A 288 37.84 -10.06 1.49
CA TYR A 288 36.79 -9.47 2.33
C TYR A 288 36.19 -10.55 3.26
N ASP A 289 36.39 -10.42 4.58
CA ASP A 289 35.91 -11.38 5.60
C ASP A 289 34.63 -10.87 6.28
N GLN A 290 33.66 -11.76 6.51
CA GLN A 290 32.43 -11.48 7.28
C GLN A 290 32.73 -10.89 8.67
N ASN A 291 33.87 -11.26 9.28
CA ASN A 291 34.31 -10.71 10.55
C ASN A 291 34.69 -9.22 10.46
N GLN A 292 35.30 -8.79 9.36
CA GLN A 292 35.61 -7.38 9.10
C GLN A 292 34.32 -6.58 8.95
N GLU A 293 33.34 -7.10 8.19
CA GLU A 293 32.05 -6.44 8.01
C GLU A 293 31.31 -6.29 9.36
N PHE A 294 31.33 -7.32 10.20
CA PHE A 294 30.76 -7.29 11.54
C PHE A 294 31.43 -6.24 12.45
N LEU A 295 32.77 -6.17 12.41
CA LEU A 295 33.55 -5.21 13.19
C LEU A 295 33.26 -3.77 12.75
N GLN A 296 33.25 -3.49 11.44
CA GLN A 296 32.90 -2.18 10.89
C GLN A 296 31.48 -1.75 11.27
N LYS A 297 30.51 -2.67 11.19
CA LYS A 297 29.13 -2.41 11.64
C LYS A 297 29.08 -2.06 13.12
N SER A 298 29.82 -2.79 13.96
CA SER A 298 29.89 -2.55 15.41
C SER A 298 30.53 -1.22 15.79
N ILE A 299 31.58 -0.79 15.06
CA ILE A 299 32.22 0.52 15.22
C ILE A 299 31.21 1.63 14.90
N LYS A 300 30.58 1.58 13.71
CA LYS A 300 29.59 2.59 13.28
C LYS A 300 28.42 2.71 14.26
N GLN A 301 27.95 1.60 14.82
CA GLN A 301 26.88 1.62 15.82
C GLN A 301 27.27 2.39 17.10
N LYS A 302 28.51 2.23 17.58
CA LYS A 302 28.99 2.92 18.78
C LYS A 302 29.31 4.39 18.52
N GLU A 303 29.82 4.74 17.34
CA GLU A 303 29.97 6.15 16.92
C GLU A 303 28.61 6.87 16.89
N LEU A 304 27.58 6.21 16.34
CA LEU A 304 26.20 6.74 16.38
C LEU A 304 25.71 6.94 17.82
N LEU A 305 26.01 6.00 18.72
CA LEU A 305 25.63 6.10 20.13
C LEU A 305 26.36 7.24 20.84
N ILE A 306 27.66 7.43 20.59
CA ILE A 306 28.44 8.56 21.11
C ILE A 306 27.82 9.88 20.68
N ASN A 307 27.58 10.07 19.37
CA ASN A 307 26.99 11.29 18.82
C ASN A 307 25.60 11.58 19.39
N PHE A 308 24.82 10.54 19.65
CA PHE A 308 23.53 10.66 20.31
C PHE A 308 23.67 11.11 21.76
N LEU A 309 24.55 10.47 22.54
CA LEU A 309 24.74 10.77 23.96
C LEU A 309 25.39 12.14 24.21
N GLN A 310 26.26 12.61 23.31
CA GLN A 310 26.82 13.96 23.36
C GLN A 310 25.73 15.03 23.29
N LYS A 311 24.64 14.79 22.55
CA LYS A 311 23.48 15.70 22.49
C LYS A 311 22.59 15.62 23.74
N GLU A 312 22.84 14.63 24.58
CA GLU A 312 22.08 14.33 25.79
C GLU A 312 22.88 14.58 27.07
N GLN A 313 23.97 15.36 27.01
CA GLN A 313 24.83 15.69 28.15
C GLN A 313 24.08 16.34 29.33
N ASN A 314 22.93 16.97 29.08
CA ASN A 314 22.05 17.49 30.13
C ASN A 314 21.44 16.37 31.00
N CYS A 315 21.47 15.11 30.55
CA CYS A 315 21.10 13.97 31.38
C CYS A 315 22.32 13.53 32.19
N ARG A 316 22.16 13.46 33.52
CA ARG A 316 23.26 13.06 34.42
C ARG A 316 23.72 11.61 34.19
N THR A 317 22.80 10.69 33.97
CA THR A 317 23.07 9.25 33.84
C THR A 317 22.41 8.66 32.59
N ILE A 318 22.91 7.49 32.13
CA ILE A 318 22.30 6.77 31.01
C ILE A 318 20.88 6.32 31.34
N ASN A 319 20.58 5.98 32.59
CA ASN A 319 19.22 5.72 33.03
C ASN A 319 18.29 6.91 32.77
N ASN A 320 18.73 8.14 33.04
CA ASN A 320 17.94 9.34 32.77
C ASN A 320 17.74 9.56 31.26
N VAL A 321 18.75 9.30 30.43
CA VAL A 321 18.62 9.32 28.96
C VAL A 321 17.57 8.30 28.50
N ILE A 322 17.62 7.07 29.02
CA ILE A 322 16.67 6.00 28.71
C ILE A 322 15.25 6.43 29.09
N ILE A 323 15.04 6.92 30.32
CA ILE A 323 13.71 7.36 30.80
C ILE A 323 13.17 8.50 29.93
N LYS A 324 13.98 9.53 29.65
CA LYS A 324 13.62 10.67 28.79
C LYS A 324 13.16 10.18 27.41
N HIS A 325 13.98 9.36 26.75
CA HIS A 325 13.69 8.90 25.39
C HIS A 325 12.60 7.84 25.31
N GLN A 326 12.39 7.05 26.36
CA GLN A 326 11.20 6.19 26.47
C GLN A 326 9.93 7.02 26.53
N LYS A 327 9.90 8.10 27.33
CA LYS A 327 8.75 9.01 27.41
C LYS A 327 8.47 9.66 26.05
N ILE A 328 9.50 10.20 25.40
CA ILE A 328 9.38 10.82 24.06
C ILE A 328 8.88 9.79 23.03
N THR A 329 9.41 8.57 23.05
CA THR A 329 9.00 7.48 22.13
C THR A 329 7.53 7.13 22.32
N LYS A 330 7.06 6.98 23.58
CA LYS A 330 5.65 6.72 23.89
C LYS A 330 4.74 7.86 23.42
N GLU A 331 5.14 9.11 23.65
CA GLU A 331 4.37 10.27 23.21
C GLU A 331 4.27 10.34 21.68
N ARG A 332 5.39 10.12 20.97
CA ARG A 332 5.42 10.05 19.51
C ARG A 332 4.56 8.92 18.96
N GLU A 333 4.63 7.75 19.57
CA GLU A 333 3.80 6.58 19.20
C GLU A 333 2.31 6.89 19.37
N TRP A 334 1.93 7.54 20.47
CA TRP A 334 0.56 8.00 20.68
C TRP A 334 0.13 9.01 19.61
N LYS A 335 0.94 10.06 19.34
CA LYS A 335 0.65 11.07 18.31
C LYS A 335 0.54 10.45 16.92
N LEU A 336 1.43 9.52 16.59
CA LEU A 336 1.43 8.80 15.32
C LEU A 336 0.14 8.00 15.13
N ASN A 337 -0.27 7.25 16.16
CA ASN A 337 -1.50 6.47 16.12
C ASN A 337 -2.73 7.38 15.99
N PHE A 338 -2.79 8.47 16.76
CA PHE A 338 -3.87 9.46 16.65
C PHE A 338 -3.96 10.07 15.24
N LEU A 339 -2.83 10.42 14.63
CA LEU A 339 -2.81 10.94 13.27
C LEU A 339 -3.23 9.90 12.24
N LYS A 340 -2.80 8.64 12.38
CA LYS A 340 -3.21 7.53 11.50
C LYS A 340 -4.72 7.28 11.60
N ASP A 341 -5.28 7.25 12.80
CA ASP A 341 -6.71 7.05 13.02
C ASP A 341 -7.53 8.17 12.35
N ASN A 342 -7.12 9.43 12.53
CA ASN A 342 -7.76 10.58 11.88
C ASN A 342 -7.55 10.63 10.36
N PHE A 343 -6.42 10.13 9.87
CA PHE A 343 -6.14 10.05 8.44
C PHE A 343 -7.07 9.03 7.75
N GLN A 344 -7.38 7.93 8.44
CA GLN A 344 -8.28 6.87 7.98
C GLN A 344 -9.77 7.16 8.25
N GLY A 345 -10.13 8.34 8.76
CA GLY A 345 -11.52 8.68 9.06
C GLY A 345 -12.13 7.90 10.23
N LYS A 346 -11.35 7.13 11.00
CA LYS A 346 -11.84 6.42 12.18
C LYS A 346 -12.07 7.42 13.31
N THR A 347 -13.33 7.65 13.68
CA THR A 347 -13.66 8.48 14.85
C THR A 347 -13.07 7.87 16.12
N THR A 348 -12.11 8.56 16.73
CA THR A 348 -11.45 8.18 17.98
C THR A 348 -12.38 8.38 19.19
N LYS A 349 -13.47 7.62 19.29
CA LYS A 349 -14.33 7.60 20.50
C LYS A 349 -13.66 6.92 21.71
N LYS A 350 -12.58 6.16 21.51
CA LYS A 350 -11.85 5.46 22.59
C LYS A 350 -10.38 5.89 22.60
N LYS A 351 -10.01 6.91 23.38
CA LYS A 351 -8.62 7.10 23.93
C LYS A 351 -8.42 8.35 24.81
N THR A 352 -9.47 9.09 25.17
CA THR A 352 -9.37 10.22 26.11
C THR A 352 -8.85 9.80 27.50
N ASN A 353 -8.96 8.52 27.87
CA ASN A 353 -8.43 7.98 29.12
C ASN A 353 -6.90 7.79 29.15
N GLN A 354 -6.19 7.80 28.02
CA GLN A 354 -4.71 7.63 28.03
C GLN A 354 -3.95 8.91 28.40
N ARG A 355 -4.56 10.10 28.25
CA ARG A 355 -3.94 11.37 28.70
C ARG A 355 -3.78 11.44 30.22
N LYS A 356 -4.66 10.79 31.00
CA LYS A 356 -4.56 10.75 32.48
C LYS A 356 -3.45 9.83 33.00
N ILE A 357 -2.93 8.92 32.16
CA ILE A 357 -1.90 7.94 32.56
C ILE A 357 -0.48 8.43 32.21
N LEU A 358 -0.32 9.32 31.23
CA LEU A 358 0.98 9.89 30.84
C LEU A 358 1.38 11.17 31.61
N ALA A 359 0.45 11.71 32.39
CA ALA A 359 0.65 12.89 33.25
C ALA A 359 0.95 12.54 34.73
N LYS A 360 0.99 11.24 35.07
CA LYS A 360 1.59 10.69 36.28
C LYS A 360 2.91 10.02 35.90
#